data_AF-A0A8H5D161-F1
#
_entry.id   AF-A0A8H5D161-F1
#
_cell.length_a   1.000
_cell.length_b   1.000
_cell.length_c   1.000
_cell.angle_alpha   90.00
_cell.angle_beta   90.00
_cell.angle_gamma   90.00
#
_symmetry.space_group_name_H-M   'P 1'
#
loop_
_entity.id
_entity.type
_entity.pdbx_description
1 polymer ?
#
loop_
_entity_poly.entity_id
_entity_poly.type
_entity_poly.pdbx_seq_one_letter_code
_entity_poly.pdbx_strand_id
1 'polypeptide(L)'
;MSPATLKVNDNVELAYLDSRAPEGSPDYYTTIFVVHGMIFMSGVFEKMLAAATKKGVHVVAIQHCPFSGSTPFSAEEFNITLTGGTEAECAVYLEA
;
A
#
# COMPACT_ATOMS: atom_id res chain seq x y z
N MET A 1 -7.62 13.50 2.12
CA MET A 1 -8.38 12.42 1.42
C MET A 1 -8.67 11.34 2.45
N SER A 2 -9.86 10.74 2.46
CA SER A 2 -10.15 9.67 3.42
C SER A 2 -9.60 8.34 2.91
N PRO A 3 -8.91 7.54 3.74
CA PRO A 3 -8.46 6.21 3.35
C PRO A 3 -9.63 5.29 3.03
N ALA A 4 -9.45 4.44 2.01
CA ALA A 4 -10.30 3.29 1.72
C ALA A 4 -9.55 2.00 2.08
N THR A 5 -10.26 0.89 2.20
CA THR A 5 -9.66 -0.44 2.44
C THR A 5 -10.02 -1.41 1.31
N LEU A 6 -9.11 -2.34 1.04
CA LEU A 6 -9.28 -3.42 0.07
C LEU A 6 -8.86 -4.74 0.69
N LYS A 7 -9.79 -5.70 0.74
CA LYS A 7 -9.48 -7.09 1.07
C LYS A 7 -8.72 -7.73 -0.09
N VAL A 8 -7.45 -8.08 0.15
CA VAL A 8 -6.56 -8.72 -0.83
C VAL A 8 -6.78 -10.23 -0.84
N ASN A 9 -6.96 -10.82 0.34
CA ASN A 9 -7.33 -12.23 0.54
C ASN A 9 -8.08 -12.38 1.88
N ASP A 10 -8.35 -13.60 2.34
CA ASP A 10 -9.10 -13.84 3.57
C ASP A 10 -8.45 -13.31 4.85
N ASN A 11 -7.14 -13.08 4.83
CA ASN A 11 -6.36 -12.67 6.00
C ASN A 11 -5.80 -11.23 5.88
N VAL A 12 -5.68 -10.70 4.67
CA VAL A 12 -5.02 -9.42 4.39
C VAL A 12 -6.00 -8.40 3.84
N GLU A 13 -6.10 -7.28 4.55
CA GLU A 13 -6.75 -6.04 4.13
C GLU A 13 -5.73 -4.91 4.11
N LEU A 14 -5.71 -4.12 3.04
CA LEU A 14 -4.82 -2.98 2.89
C LEU A 14 -5.63 -1.68 2.86
N ALA A 15 -5.25 -0.71 3.69
CA ALA A 15 -5.69 0.66 3.51
C ALA A 15 -4.91 1.35 2.36
N TYR A 16 -5.56 2.29 1.70
CA TYR A 16 -4.94 3.09 0.65
C TYR A 16 -5.61 4.46 0.51
N LEU A 17 -4.85 5.41 -0.03
CA LEU A 17 -5.36 6.67 -0.54
C LEU A 17 -5.48 6.58 -2.07
N ASP A 18 -6.55 7.16 -2.61
CA ASP A 18 -6.90 7.11 -4.03
C ASP A 18 -7.15 8.52 -4.55
N SER A 19 -6.38 8.94 -5.57
CA SER A 19 -6.56 10.25 -6.22
C SER A 19 -7.84 10.36 -7.03
N ARG A 20 -8.49 9.22 -7.31
CA ARG A 20 -9.54 9.00 -8.30
C ARG A 20 -9.01 9.08 -9.73
N ALA A 21 -9.89 8.67 -10.66
CA ALA A 21 -9.64 8.76 -12.09
C ALA A 21 -9.30 10.21 -12.51
N PRO A 22 -8.47 10.41 -13.55
CA PRO A 22 -8.13 11.74 -14.02
C PRO A 22 -9.33 12.57 -14.45
N GLU A 23 -9.17 13.89 -14.42
CA GLU A 23 -10.21 14.81 -14.88
C GLU A 23 -10.54 14.54 -16.36
N GLY A 24 -11.83 14.62 -16.70
CA GLY A 24 -12.32 14.27 -18.03
C GLY A 24 -12.43 12.77 -18.32
N SER A 25 -12.02 11.90 -17.38
CA SER A 25 -12.18 10.44 -17.44
C SER A 25 -11.88 9.86 -18.82
N PRO A 26 -10.65 10.04 -19.34
CA PRO A 26 -10.29 9.54 -20.67
C PRO A 26 -10.48 8.03 -20.75
N ASP A 27 -10.71 7.52 -21.97
CA ASP A 27 -10.87 6.08 -22.23
C ASP A 27 -9.70 5.26 -21.66
N TYR A 28 -8.52 5.86 -21.57
CA TYR A 28 -7.31 5.25 -21.01
C TYR A 28 -6.50 6.25 -20.19
N TYR A 29 -5.97 5.80 -19.06
CA TYR A 29 -5.02 6.56 -18.24
C TYR A 29 -4.04 5.63 -17.53
N THR A 30 -2.89 6.19 -17.14
CA THR A 30 -1.88 5.44 -16.36
C THR A 30 -2.26 5.45 -14.89
N THR A 31 -2.25 4.27 -14.27
CA THR A 31 -2.33 4.13 -12.81
C THR A 31 -0.94 3.92 -12.24
N ILE A 32 -0.60 4.67 -11.21
CA ILE A 32 0.66 4.58 -10.47
C ILE A 32 0.35 4.11 -9.05
N PHE A 33 0.86 2.94 -8.70
CA PHE A 33 0.84 2.45 -7.32
C PHE A 33 2.12 2.88 -6.63
N VAL A 34 2.00 3.56 -5.49
CA VAL A 34 3.15 4.00 -4.70
C VAL A 34 3.16 3.33 -3.34
N VAL A 35 4.32 2.80 -2.97
CA VAL A 35 4.59 2.12 -1.70
C VAL A 35 5.63 2.95 -0.95
N HIS A 36 5.37 3.23 0.32
CA HIS A 36 6.27 4.02 1.16
C HIS A 36 7.35 3.14 1.83
N GLY A 37 8.44 3.77 2.28
CA GLY A 37 9.48 3.10 3.07
C GLY A 37 9.10 2.86 4.54
N MET A 38 9.98 2.18 5.27
CA MET A 38 9.76 1.62 6.62
C MET A 38 9.40 2.63 7.74
N ILE A 39 9.63 3.92 7.55
CA ILE A 39 9.35 4.95 8.56
C ILE A 39 8.26 5.94 8.14
N PHE A 40 7.72 5.76 6.94
CA PHE A 40 6.70 6.63 6.37
C PHE A 40 5.35 5.94 6.39
N MET A 41 4.30 6.70 6.05
CA MET A 41 2.95 6.19 5.81
C MET A 41 2.46 6.71 4.46
N SER A 42 1.40 6.12 3.91
CA SER A 42 0.79 6.52 2.63
C SER A 42 0.46 8.02 2.54
N GLY A 43 0.17 8.66 3.69
CA GLY A 43 -0.08 10.10 3.80
C GLY A 43 1.06 11.01 3.31
N VAL A 44 2.30 10.51 3.22
CA VAL A 44 3.42 11.29 2.64
C VAL A 44 3.15 11.69 1.18
N PHE A 45 2.27 10.97 0.48
CA PHE A 45 1.93 11.20 -0.92
C PHE A 45 0.73 12.12 -1.14
N GLU A 46 0.08 12.68 -0.10
CA GLU A 46 -1.16 13.47 -0.24
C GLU A 46 -1.06 14.60 -1.27
N LYS A 47 0.07 15.33 -1.30
CA LYS A 47 0.31 16.40 -2.28
C LYS A 47 0.40 15.88 -3.71
N MET A 48 0.96 14.68 -3.90
CA MET A 48 1.05 14.03 -5.20
C MET A 48 -0.34 13.59 -5.67
N LEU A 49 -1.14 12.95 -4.80
CA LEU A 49 -2.51 12.56 -5.12
C LEU A 49 -3.36 13.78 -5.50
N ALA A 50 -3.23 14.89 -4.78
CA ALA A 50 -4.00 16.11 -5.05
C ALA A 50 -3.67 16.73 -6.43
N ALA A 51 -2.49 16.46 -6.98
CA ALA A 51 -2.09 16.92 -8.30
C ALA A 51 -2.36 15.89 -9.42
N ALA A 52 -2.52 14.61 -9.08
CA ALA A 52 -2.55 13.49 -10.02
C ALA A 52 -3.63 13.64 -11.09
N THR A 53 -4.86 13.93 -10.68
CA THR A 53 -6.02 13.99 -11.59
C THR A 53 -5.85 15.02 -12.70
N LYS A 54 -5.29 16.19 -12.37
CA LYS A 54 -4.96 17.28 -13.31
C LYS A 54 -3.76 16.99 -14.21
N LYS A 55 -2.95 16.01 -13.83
CA LYS A 55 -1.78 15.55 -14.59
C LYS A 55 -2.08 14.34 -15.47
N GLY A 56 -3.34 13.92 -15.56
CA GLY A 56 -3.74 12.83 -16.43
C GLY A 56 -3.37 11.44 -15.90
N VAL A 57 -3.06 11.33 -14.60
CA VAL A 57 -2.68 10.05 -13.96
C VAL A 57 -3.56 9.74 -12.77
N HIS A 58 -3.80 8.45 -12.55
CA HIS A 58 -4.45 7.92 -11.36
C HIS A 58 -3.35 7.45 -10.41
N VAL A 59 -3.39 7.88 -9.15
CA VAL A 59 -2.41 7.52 -8.14
C VAL A 59 -3.09 6.84 -6.98
N VAL A 60 -2.57 5.67 -6.61
CA VAL A 60 -2.99 4.90 -5.44
C VAL A 60 -1.80 4.77 -4.51
N ALA A 61 -1.89 5.38 -3.32
CA ALA A 61 -0.88 5.26 -2.28
C ALA A 61 -1.27 4.19 -1.28
N ILE A 62 -0.50 3.10 -1.26
CA ILE A 62 -0.81 1.91 -0.46
C ILE A 62 -0.21 2.10 0.94
N GLN A 63 -1.02 1.80 1.95
CA GLN A 63 -0.54 1.52 3.30
C GLN A 63 -0.24 0.03 3.36
N HIS A 64 1.05 -0.36 3.33
CA HIS A 64 1.40 -1.79 3.40
C HIS A 64 1.44 -2.27 4.85
N CYS A 65 1.39 -3.58 5.07
CA CYS A 65 1.53 -4.18 6.39
C CYS A 65 2.95 -3.91 6.96
N PRO A 66 3.12 -3.74 8.28
CA PRO A 66 2.13 -3.82 9.35
C PRO A 66 1.57 -2.44 9.76
N PHE A 67 1.64 -1.43 8.90
CA PHE A 67 1.32 -0.07 9.29
C PHE A 67 -0.18 0.16 9.50
N SER A 68 -0.51 1.13 10.37
CA SER A 68 -1.89 1.40 10.79
C SER A 68 -2.85 1.63 9.62
N GLY A 69 -4.00 0.97 9.69
CA GLY A 69 -5.05 0.99 8.65
C GLY A 69 -5.07 -0.29 7.81
N SER A 70 -3.95 -1.01 7.72
CA SER A 70 -3.86 -2.32 7.10
C SER A 70 -3.76 -3.43 8.14
N THR A 71 -3.91 -4.69 7.71
CA THR A 71 -3.74 -5.85 8.58
C THR A 71 -2.36 -5.80 9.26
N PRO A 72 -2.29 -5.85 10.61
CA PRO A 72 -1.02 -5.96 11.32
C PRO A 72 -0.34 -7.30 11.04
N PHE A 73 0.99 -7.32 11.06
CA PHE A 73 1.71 -8.59 11.11
C PHE A 73 1.42 -9.34 12.41
N SER A 74 1.38 -10.67 12.31
CA SER A 74 1.50 -11.56 13.46
C SER A 74 2.86 -11.37 14.15
N ALA A 75 2.97 -11.89 15.37
CA ALA A 75 4.23 -11.80 16.13
C ALA A 75 5.39 -12.50 15.40
N GLU A 76 5.11 -13.58 14.67
CA GLU A 76 6.09 -14.33 13.89
C GLU A 76 6.59 -13.53 12.68
N GLU A 77 5.66 -13.03 11.85
CA GLU A 77 5.99 -12.20 10.68
C GLU A 77 6.77 -10.93 11.08
N PHE A 78 6.38 -10.32 12.21
CA PHE A 78 7.08 -9.16 12.75
C PHE A 78 8.51 -9.51 13.20
N ASN A 79 8.70 -10.65 13.85
CA ASN A 79 10.03 -11.12 14.25
C ASN A 79 10.94 -11.41 13.04
N ILE A 80 10.42 -12.10 12.03
CA ILE A 80 11.14 -12.37 10.78
C ILE A 80 11.55 -11.06 10.11
N THR A 81 10.63 -10.10 9.98
CA THR A 81 10.88 -8.81 9.34
C THR A 81 11.94 -7.98 10.09
N LEU A 82 11.94 -8.00 11.42
CA LEU A 82 12.89 -7.21 12.23
C LEU A 82 14.28 -7.82 12.30
N THR A 83 14.37 -9.15 12.37
CA THR A 83 15.65 -9.84 12.61
C THR A 83 16.28 -10.35 11.33
N GLY A 84 15.53 -10.36 10.22
CA GLY A 84 15.87 -11.03 8.98
C GLY A 84 15.53 -12.52 8.98
N GLY A 85 15.10 -13.07 10.12
CA GLY A 85 14.81 -14.49 10.30
C GLY A 85 16.01 -15.41 10.01
N THR A 86 15.77 -16.70 10.15
CA THR A 86 16.60 -17.74 9.54
C THR A 86 16.17 -17.98 8.10
N GLU A 87 17.05 -18.60 7.30
CA GLU A 87 16.71 -18.97 5.92
C GLU A 87 15.45 -19.84 5.84
N ALA A 88 15.26 -20.75 6.81
CA ALA A 88 14.09 -21.61 6.89
C ALA A 88 12.80 -20.81 7.18
N GLU A 89 12.84 -19.87 8.14
CA GLU A 89 11.70 -19.01 8.46
C GLU A 89 11.34 -18.10 7.28
N CYS A 90 12.34 -17.54 6.60
CA CYS A 90 12.13 -16.73 5.40
C CYS A 90 11.57 -17.53 4.24
N ALA A 91 12.02 -18.77 4.02
CA ALA A 91 11.48 -19.63 2.97
C ALA A 91 9.98 -19.91 3.19
N VAL A 92 9.59 -20.23 4.43
CA VAL A 92 8.18 -20.43 4.78
C VAL A 92 7.36 -19.14 4.56
N TYR A 93 7.90 -17.98 4.97
CA TYR A 93 7.21 -16.71 4.80
C TYR A 93 7.00 -16.32 3.32
N LEU A 94 7.95 -16.62 2.44
CA LEU A 94 7.87 -16.30 1.02
C LEU A 94 6.97 -17.24 0.22
N GLU A 95 6.67 -18.43 0.75
CA GLU A 95 5.79 -19.43 0.12
C GLU A 95 4.32 -19.36 0.59
N ALA A 96 4.04 -18.58 1.64
CA ALA A 96 2.70 -18.37 2.20
C ALA A 96 1.87 -17.30 1.45
#